data_AF-I0JQZ0-F1
#
_entry.id   AF-I0JQZ0-F1
#
_cell.length_a   1.000
_cell.length_b   1.000
_cell.length_c   1.000
_cell.angle_alpha   90.00
_cell.angle_beta   90.00
_cell.angle_gamma   90.00
#
_symmetry.space_group_name_H-M   'P 1'
#
loop_
_entity.id
_entity.type
_entity.pdbx_description
1 polymer ?
#
loop_
_entity_poly.entity_id
_entity_poly.type
_entity_poly.pdbx_seq_one_letter_code
_entity_poly.pdbx_strand_id
1 'polypeptide(L)'
;MKRQTFFILLACSSFILIVSLLLITSRSTDQKSTKDTTEMTEVSSEDAEEEIIKISYDGEQFPIAETPDVSESVQQYEEQIEKHAASYEVEDYSNLIMALMMQESQGKGEDPMQASESLCGETGCIEEPSQSIKQGVYYFSEVLNQANDDVKLALQSYNFGNGFIDYVKKNGGAYTKKLAIRYSQKMFTNLKDSGHYTCRTPEEAELNACYGDFNYVGEILKYFE
;
A
#
# COMPACT_ATOMS: atom_id res chain seq x y z
N MET A 1 -30.08 -32.39 37.32
CA MET A 1 -29.44 -33.30 38.30
C MET A 1 -27.96 -33.40 37.95
N LYS A 2 -27.10 -33.01 38.90
CA LYS A 2 -25.62 -33.17 38.99
C LYS A 2 -24.68 -32.35 38.07
N ARG A 3 -24.08 -31.34 38.72
CA ARG A 3 -22.76 -30.70 38.49
C ARG A 3 -21.60 -31.68 38.64
N GLN A 4 -20.47 -31.42 37.94
CA GLN A 4 -19.06 -31.40 38.41
C GLN A 4 -18.28 -30.61 37.32
N THR A 5 -17.55 -29.50 37.50
CA THR A 5 -16.60 -28.98 38.50
C THR A 5 -15.31 -29.80 38.62
N PHE A 6 -14.24 -29.32 37.99
CA PHE A 6 -12.86 -29.54 38.44
C PHE A 6 -12.11 -28.20 38.48
N PHE A 7 -11.67 -27.89 39.70
CA PHE A 7 -10.71 -26.87 40.12
C PHE A 7 -9.30 -27.47 40.06
N ILE A 8 -8.29 -26.73 39.60
CA ILE A 8 -6.91 -26.63 40.14
C ILE A 8 -6.39 -25.23 39.73
N LEU A 9 -6.41 -24.22 40.62
CA LEU A 9 -5.31 -23.64 41.43
C LEU A 9 -4.05 -23.22 40.63
N LEU A 10 -3.73 -21.91 40.49
CA LEU A 10 -3.13 -20.91 41.42
C LEU A 10 -1.60 -21.02 41.61
N ALA A 11 -0.88 -19.99 41.13
CA ALA A 11 0.27 -19.32 41.78
C ALA A 11 0.54 -18.01 40.99
N CYS A 12 0.25 -16.80 41.48
CA CYS A 12 0.88 -16.06 42.59
C CYS A 12 2.27 -15.49 42.24
N SER A 13 2.32 -14.19 41.92
CA SER A 13 3.39 -13.29 42.38
C SER A 13 2.97 -11.84 42.17
N SER A 14 2.47 -11.22 43.24
CA SER A 14 2.45 -9.77 43.43
C SER A 14 3.39 -9.49 44.60
N PHE A 15 4.30 -8.53 44.47
CA PHE A 15 4.97 -7.70 45.51
C PHE A 15 6.09 -6.98 44.73
N ILE A 16 6.25 -5.67 44.76
CA ILE A 16 6.58 -4.87 45.94
C ILE A 16 6.05 -3.43 45.74
N LEU A 17 5.27 -2.96 46.71
CA LEU A 17 5.03 -1.55 46.98
C LEU A 17 5.94 -1.18 48.16
N ILE A 18 6.83 -0.19 48.01
CA ILE A 18 7.44 0.49 49.16
C ILE A 18 7.06 1.96 49.08
N VAL A 19 6.17 2.33 49.99
CA VAL A 19 5.92 3.70 50.42
C VAL A 19 7.03 4.08 51.40
N SER A 20 7.63 5.25 51.24
CA SER A 20 8.26 5.96 52.36
C SER A 20 7.95 7.44 52.25
N LEU A 21 7.11 7.85 53.19
CA LEU A 21 6.68 9.21 53.49
C LEU A 21 7.71 9.84 54.44
N LEU A 22 8.26 11.01 54.10
CA LEU A 22 8.87 11.93 55.07
C LEU A 22 8.56 13.38 54.69
N LEU A 23 7.38 13.78 55.15
CA LEU A 23 7.01 15.04 55.78
C LEU A 23 8.11 16.13 55.98
N ILE A 24 7.75 17.36 55.58
CA ILE A 24 7.80 18.65 56.33
C ILE A 24 8.47 19.85 55.61
N THR A 25 7.58 20.68 55.06
CA THR A 25 7.42 22.16 55.19
C THR A 25 8.48 23.16 54.66
N SER A 26 8.01 24.00 53.73
CA SER A 26 7.77 25.46 53.87
C SER A 26 8.47 26.42 52.88
N ARG A 27 7.61 27.26 52.27
CA ARG A 27 7.69 28.73 52.12
C ARG A 27 8.58 29.38 51.04
N SER A 28 7.85 29.94 50.05
CA SER A 28 7.93 31.25 49.37
C SER A 28 9.27 31.88 48.92
N THR A 29 9.24 32.29 47.64
CA THR A 29 9.75 33.54 47.02
C THR A 29 11.21 33.94 47.24
N ASP A 30 12.03 33.99 46.19
CA ASP A 30 12.23 35.18 45.35
C ASP A 30 13.33 35.00 44.29
N GLN A 31 13.24 35.81 43.23
CA GLN A 31 14.20 35.98 42.13
C GLN A 31 15.64 36.25 42.62
N LYS A 32 16.66 35.77 41.88
CA LYS A 32 17.74 36.62 41.29
C LYS A 32 18.71 35.81 40.41
N SER A 33 18.86 36.29 39.18
CA SER A 33 20.03 36.30 38.28
C SER A 33 21.33 35.68 38.81
N THR A 34 21.86 34.70 38.06
CA THR A 34 23.29 34.69 37.67
C THR A 34 23.50 33.92 36.38
N LYS A 35 24.24 34.59 35.50
CA LYS A 35 24.79 34.20 34.21
C LYS A 35 25.92 33.20 34.42
N ASP A 36 25.88 32.05 33.76
CA ASP A 36 27.11 31.35 33.42
C ASP A 36 26.98 30.67 32.05
N THR A 37 27.93 31.03 31.21
CA THR A 37 28.19 30.51 29.87
C THR A 37 29.13 29.34 30.06
N THR A 38 28.92 28.19 29.40
CA THR A 38 29.97 27.42 28.69
C THR A 38 29.42 26.09 28.17
N GLU A 39 29.84 25.80 26.93
CA GLU A 39 29.87 24.54 26.18
C GLU A 39 28.57 23.91 25.65
N MET A 40 28.36 24.22 24.37
CA MET A 40 27.82 23.33 23.36
C MET A 40 28.63 22.02 23.34
N THR A 41 27.99 20.91 23.64
CA THR A 41 28.32 19.64 23.01
C THR A 41 27.30 19.41 21.91
N GLU A 42 27.73 19.68 20.67
CA GLU A 42 27.14 19.11 19.47
C GLU A 42 27.16 17.58 19.65
N VAL A 43 25.99 17.01 19.94
CA VAL A 43 25.74 15.61 19.62
C VAL A 43 25.31 15.63 18.17
N SER A 44 26.26 15.29 17.31
CA SER A 44 26.00 14.90 15.93
C SER A 44 24.90 13.85 15.92
N SER A 45 23.73 14.21 15.39
CA SER A 45 22.72 13.25 14.99
C SER A 45 23.33 12.41 13.88
N GLU A 46 23.75 11.20 14.24
CA GLU A 46 24.12 10.16 13.30
C GLU A 46 22.94 9.94 12.34
N ASP A 47 23.24 10.02 11.05
CA ASP A 47 22.31 9.85 9.95
C ASP A 47 21.53 8.54 10.10
N ALA A 48 20.27 8.64 10.50
CA ALA A 48 19.30 7.58 10.28
C ALA A 48 19.07 7.54 8.77
N GLU A 49 19.76 6.66 8.05
CA GLU A 49 19.36 6.31 6.69
C GLU A 49 17.91 5.80 6.79
N GLU A 50 16.96 6.61 6.32
CA GLU A 50 15.58 6.16 6.10
C GLU A 50 15.66 4.88 5.27
N GLU A 51 15.07 3.80 5.80
CA GLU A 51 15.00 2.54 5.08
C GLU A 51 14.10 2.75 3.84
N ILE A 52 14.72 3.11 2.72
CA ILE A 52 14.03 3.34 1.46
C ILE A 52 13.30 2.06 1.09
N ILE A 53 11.97 2.14 1.01
CA ILE A 53 11.12 1.02 0.62
C ILE A 53 11.48 0.62 -0.81
N LYS A 54 11.94 -0.61 -0.98
CA LYS A 54 12.36 -1.17 -2.27
C LYS A 54 11.55 -2.40 -2.63
N ILE A 55 11.18 -2.52 -3.90
CA ILE A 55 10.54 -3.72 -4.45
C ILE A 55 11.52 -4.45 -5.36
N SER A 56 11.69 -5.75 -5.14
CA SER A 56 12.42 -6.60 -6.08
C SER A 56 11.48 -7.19 -7.15
N TYR A 57 11.80 -6.95 -8.41
CA TYR A 57 11.05 -7.46 -9.57
C TYR A 57 12.02 -7.83 -10.71
N ASP A 58 11.86 -9.03 -11.27
CA ASP A 58 12.70 -9.60 -12.36
C ASP A 58 14.23 -9.50 -12.16
N GLY A 59 14.70 -9.47 -10.92
CA GLY A 59 16.13 -9.42 -10.56
C GLY A 59 16.66 -8.02 -10.28
N GLU A 60 15.83 -7.00 -10.45
CA GLU A 60 16.13 -5.60 -10.20
C GLU A 60 15.45 -5.12 -8.89
N GLN A 61 15.84 -3.94 -8.41
CA GLN A 61 15.35 -3.32 -7.18
C GLN A 61 14.87 -1.92 -7.51
N PHE A 62 13.62 -1.62 -7.18
CA PHE A 62 12.96 -0.35 -7.51
C PHE A 62 12.70 0.44 -6.21
N PRO A 63 13.24 1.66 -6.06
CA PRO A 63 13.08 2.48 -4.86
C PRO A 63 11.72 3.20 -4.87
N ILE A 64 10.65 2.50 -4.52
CA ILE A 64 9.27 3.01 -4.65
C ILE A 64 8.93 4.17 -3.69
N ALA A 65 9.79 4.45 -2.70
CA ALA A 65 9.68 5.63 -1.86
C ALA A 65 10.23 6.90 -2.53
N GLU A 66 11.01 6.78 -3.62
CA GLU A 66 11.51 7.94 -4.38
C GLU A 66 10.45 8.49 -5.33
N THR A 67 10.59 9.74 -5.76
CA THR A 67 9.66 10.37 -6.70
C THR A 67 9.71 9.66 -8.06
N PRO A 68 8.58 9.19 -8.60
CA PRO A 68 8.55 8.51 -9.89
C PRO A 68 8.64 9.50 -11.07
N ASP A 69 9.17 9.05 -12.21
CA ASP A 69 9.13 9.80 -13.48
C ASP A 69 7.74 9.76 -14.12
N VAL A 70 6.84 10.64 -13.67
CA VAL A 70 5.47 10.75 -14.15
C VAL A 70 5.19 12.10 -14.78
N SER A 71 4.20 12.15 -15.68
CA SER A 71 3.83 13.39 -16.38
C SER A 71 3.29 14.48 -15.43
N GLU A 72 3.36 15.74 -15.86
CA GLU A 72 2.75 16.87 -15.13
C GLU A 72 1.25 16.66 -14.85
N SER A 73 0.54 15.95 -15.74
CA SER A 73 -0.87 15.60 -15.56
C SER A 73 -1.12 14.64 -14.40
N VAL A 74 -0.13 13.86 -13.99
CA VAL A 74 -0.18 13.05 -12.77
C VAL A 74 0.29 13.87 -11.57
N GLN A 75 1.37 14.64 -11.71
CA GLN A 75 1.94 15.46 -10.62
C GLN A 75 0.92 16.43 -10.02
N GLN A 76 0.01 16.99 -10.81
CA GLN A 76 -1.05 17.87 -10.28
C GLN A 76 -1.98 17.21 -9.24
N TYR A 77 -1.98 15.87 -9.15
CA TYR A 77 -2.81 15.10 -8.22
C TYR A 77 -2.05 14.59 -6.98
N GLU A 78 -0.75 14.88 -6.86
CA GLU A 78 0.11 14.43 -5.75
C GLU A 78 -0.52 14.70 -4.38
N GLU A 79 -0.88 15.95 -4.08
CA GLU A 79 -1.49 16.32 -2.79
C GLU A 79 -2.80 15.54 -2.51
N GLN A 80 -3.61 15.26 -3.54
CA GLN A 80 -4.85 14.50 -3.37
C GLN A 80 -4.56 13.01 -3.13
N ILE A 81 -3.58 12.45 -3.83
CA ILE A 81 -3.13 11.07 -3.64
C ILE A 81 -2.59 10.90 -2.21
N GLU A 82 -1.65 11.75 -1.77
CA GLU A 82 -1.07 11.71 -0.44
C GLU A 82 -2.13 11.81 0.65
N LYS A 83 -3.06 12.77 0.51
CA LYS A 83 -4.17 12.95 1.45
C LYS A 83 -5.01 11.68 1.59
N HIS A 84 -5.34 11.05 0.47
CA HIS A 84 -6.14 9.83 0.50
C HIS A 84 -5.32 8.63 0.99
N ALA A 85 -4.05 8.53 0.62
CA ALA A 85 -3.16 7.46 1.06
C ALA A 85 -3.01 7.47 2.58
N ALA A 86 -2.78 8.64 3.18
CA ALA A 86 -2.76 8.82 4.63
C ALA A 86 -4.13 8.50 5.28
N SER A 87 -5.25 8.81 4.61
CA SER A 87 -6.58 8.49 5.13
C SER A 87 -6.88 6.98 5.13
N TYR A 88 -6.16 6.21 4.32
CA TYR A 88 -6.30 4.78 4.15
C TYR A 88 -5.10 3.99 4.68
N GLU A 89 -4.21 4.64 5.45
CA GLU A 89 -3.03 4.05 6.11
C GLU A 89 -2.07 3.37 5.11
N VAL A 90 -1.88 4.00 3.94
CA VAL A 90 -0.98 3.56 2.86
C VAL A 90 -0.10 4.72 2.34
N GLU A 91 0.18 5.72 3.16
CA GLU A 91 0.97 6.92 2.81
C GLU A 91 2.35 6.59 2.24
N ASP A 92 3.00 5.53 2.72
CA ASP A 92 4.29 5.02 2.25
C ASP A 92 4.29 4.61 0.77
N TYR A 93 3.10 4.43 0.18
CA TYR A 93 2.91 4.03 -1.21
C TYR A 93 2.42 5.17 -2.12
N SER A 94 2.41 6.42 -1.66
CA SER A 94 1.91 7.57 -2.44
C SER A 94 2.61 7.70 -3.80
N ASN A 95 3.94 7.58 -3.82
CA ASN A 95 4.74 7.58 -5.05
C ASN A 95 4.40 6.40 -5.97
N LEU A 96 4.21 5.20 -5.42
CA LEU A 96 3.77 4.04 -6.18
C LEU A 96 2.38 4.25 -6.80
N ILE A 97 1.46 4.89 -6.07
CA ILE A 97 0.11 5.19 -6.54
C ILE A 97 0.13 6.24 -7.67
N MET A 98 1.06 7.20 -7.64
CA MET A 98 1.27 8.12 -8.77
C MET A 98 1.73 7.37 -10.03
N ALA A 99 2.68 6.45 -9.89
CA ALA A 99 3.12 5.59 -11.00
C ALA A 99 1.99 4.68 -11.52
N LEU A 100 1.12 4.19 -10.63
CA LEU A 100 -0.10 3.46 -11.00
C LEU A 100 -1.05 4.35 -11.83
N MET A 101 -1.34 5.58 -11.39
CA MET A 101 -2.15 6.53 -12.17
C MET A 101 -1.54 6.81 -13.56
N MET A 102 -0.21 6.91 -13.61
CA MET A 102 0.51 7.11 -14.86
C MET A 102 0.24 5.95 -15.84
N GLN A 103 0.25 4.71 -15.35
CA GLN A 103 -0.06 3.52 -16.14
C GLN A 103 -1.54 3.47 -16.57
N GLU A 104 -2.47 3.88 -15.72
CA GLU A 104 -3.92 3.81 -16.02
C GLU A 104 -4.37 4.81 -17.08
N SER A 105 -3.95 6.07 -16.96
CA SER A 105 -4.46 7.14 -17.83
C SER A 105 -3.45 8.23 -18.18
N GLN A 106 -2.25 8.19 -17.58
CA GLN A 106 -1.31 9.32 -17.58
C GLN A 106 -1.90 10.58 -16.91
N GLY A 107 -2.81 10.41 -15.95
CA GLY A 107 -3.49 11.50 -15.26
C GLY A 107 -4.54 12.22 -16.11
N LYS A 108 -5.16 11.54 -17.08
CA LYS A 108 -6.09 12.14 -18.06
C LYS A 108 -7.52 11.63 -17.87
N GLY A 109 -8.46 12.47 -18.30
CA GLY A 109 -9.89 12.14 -18.31
C GLY A 109 -10.57 12.36 -16.97
N GLU A 110 -11.84 11.96 -16.91
CA GLU A 110 -12.70 12.08 -15.72
C GLU A 110 -12.38 11.00 -14.67
N ASP A 111 -11.84 9.86 -15.11
CA ASP A 111 -11.43 8.73 -14.28
C ASP A 111 -9.92 8.42 -14.42
N PRO A 112 -9.02 9.31 -13.94
CA PRO A 112 -7.58 9.15 -14.12
C PRO A 112 -6.98 7.91 -13.46
N MET A 113 -7.62 7.33 -12.43
CA MET A 113 -7.21 6.07 -11.82
C MET A 113 -7.88 4.83 -12.45
N GLN A 114 -8.72 5.02 -13.49
CA GLN A 114 -9.59 3.99 -14.08
C GLN A 114 -10.32 3.16 -13.00
N ALA A 115 -10.81 3.83 -11.97
CA ALA A 115 -11.31 3.19 -10.76
C ALA A 115 -12.82 2.85 -10.83
N SER A 116 -13.52 3.22 -11.91
CA SER A 116 -14.97 3.00 -12.07
C SER A 116 -15.38 1.54 -11.83
N GLU A 117 -14.66 0.58 -12.43
CA GLU A 117 -14.99 -0.84 -12.30
C GLU A 117 -14.95 -1.32 -10.84
N SER A 118 -14.03 -0.78 -10.03
CA SER A 118 -13.94 -1.11 -8.60
C SER A 118 -15.10 -0.53 -7.75
N LEU A 119 -15.75 0.52 -8.24
CA LEU A 119 -16.83 1.22 -7.54
C LEU A 119 -18.22 0.72 -7.95
N CYS A 120 -18.48 0.65 -9.26
CA CYS A 120 -19.79 0.43 -9.82
C CYS A 120 -19.88 -0.81 -10.73
N GLY A 121 -18.74 -1.46 -11.01
CA GLY A 121 -18.69 -2.67 -11.85
C GLY A 121 -18.73 -2.43 -13.36
N GLU A 122 -18.69 -1.17 -13.80
CA GLU A 122 -18.62 -0.80 -15.21
C GLU A 122 -17.67 0.39 -15.42
N THR A 123 -17.16 0.55 -16.65
CA THR A 123 -16.25 1.63 -17.01
C THR A 123 -17.00 2.97 -17.15
N GLY A 124 -16.39 4.07 -16.72
CA GLY A 124 -16.89 5.42 -17.02
C GLY A 124 -18.07 5.88 -16.17
N CYS A 125 -18.33 5.27 -15.01
CA CYS A 125 -19.34 5.76 -14.07
C CYS A 125 -18.81 6.86 -13.14
N ILE A 126 -17.49 7.05 -13.06
CA ILE A 126 -16.87 8.18 -12.37
C ILE A 126 -16.66 9.31 -13.37
N GLU A 127 -17.34 10.43 -13.14
CA GLU A 127 -17.30 11.62 -14.00
C GLU A 127 -16.42 12.75 -13.42
N GLU A 128 -15.82 12.53 -12.24
CA GLU A 128 -15.06 13.55 -11.51
C GLU A 128 -13.68 13.01 -11.07
N PRO A 129 -12.57 13.65 -11.48
CA PRO A 129 -11.22 13.18 -11.15
C PRO A 129 -10.97 13.01 -9.65
N SER A 130 -11.53 13.88 -8.82
CA SER A 130 -11.39 13.78 -7.36
C SER A 130 -12.03 12.50 -6.78
N GLN A 131 -13.14 12.04 -7.35
CA GLN A 131 -13.78 10.78 -6.97
C GLN A 131 -12.95 9.59 -7.46
N SER A 132 -12.38 9.67 -8.66
CA SER A 132 -11.47 8.65 -9.21
C SER A 132 -10.24 8.46 -8.32
N ILE A 133 -9.58 9.54 -7.90
CA ILE A 133 -8.41 9.49 -7.02
C ILE A 133 -8.76 8.85 -5.69
N LYS A 134 -9.83 9.33 -5.04
CA LYS A 134 -10.28 8.76 -3.76
C LYS A 134 -10.57 7.26 -3.87
N GLN A 135 -11.31 6.86 -4.90
CA GLN A 135 -11.70 5.47 -5.11
C GLN A 135 -10.49 4.60 -5.48
N GLY A 136 -9.61 5.08 -6.35
CA GLY A 136 -8.42 4.33 -6.76
C GLY A 136 -7.48 4.09 -5.58
N VAL A 137 -7.22 5.12 -4.76
CA VAL A 137 -6.39 4.96 -3.54
C VAL A 137 -7.06 4.00 -2.55
N TYR A 138 -8.38 4.13 -2.32
CA TYR A 138 -9.14 3.20 -1.49
C TYR A 138 -9.04 1.76 -2.01
N TYR A 139 -9.24 1.56 -3.30
CA TYR A 139 -9.20 0.21 -3.88
C TYR A 139 -7.79 -0.39 -3.78
N PHE A 140 -6.74 0.41 -4.00
CA PHE A 140 -5.36 0.00 -3.77
C PHE A 140 -5.12 -0.46 -2.33
N SER A 141 -5.57 0.31 -1.33
CA SER A 141 -5.40 -0.07 0.08
C SER A 141 -6.14 -1.38 0.42
N GLU A 142 -7.33 -1.58 -0.14
CA GLU A 142 -8.08 -2.83 0.03
C GLU A 142 -7.36 -4.05 -0.55
N VAL A 143 -6.83 -3.95 -1.78
CA VAL A 143 -6.09 -5.07 -2.38
C VAL A 143 -4.74 -5.31 -1.72
N LEU A 144 -4.08 -4.26 -1.21
CA LEU A 144 -2.85 -4.37 -0.44
C LEU A 144 -3.08 -5.14 0.87
N ASN A 145 -4.08 -4.72 1.65
CA ASN A 145 -4.48 -5.42 2.87
C ASN A 145 -4.88 -6.88 2.60
N GLN A 146 -5.68 -7.13 1.56
CA GLN A 146 -6.07 -8.51 1.18
C GLN A 146 -4.87 -9.37 0.74
N ALA A 147 -3.82 -8.75 0.20
CA ALA A 147 -2.58 -9.37 -0.21
C ALA A 147 -1.59 -9.60 0.95
N ASN A 148 -1.91 -9.17 2.18
CA ASN A 148 -1.00 -9.15 3.33
C ASN A 148 0.31 -8.40 2.99
N ASP A 149 0.18 -7.19 2.45
CA ASP A 149 1.28 -6.29 2.12
C ASP A 149 2.22 -6.79 1.00
N ASP A 150 1.86 -7.86 0.27
CA ASP A 150 2.53 -8.23 -0.99
C ASP A 150 2.16 -7.20 -2.07
N VAL A 151 2.99 -6.16 -2.20
CA VAL A 151 2.77 -5.04 -3.12
C VAL A 151 2.64 -5.49 -4.57
N LYS A 152 3.40 -6.49 -5.02
CA LYS A 152 3.32 -6.99 -6.40
C LYS A 152 1.98 -7.67 -6.65
N LEU A 153 1.50 -8.44 -5.66
CA LEU A 153 0.17 -9.04 -5.71
C LEU A 153 -0.92 -7.97 -5.68
N ALA A 154 -0.78 -6.93 -4.86
CA ALA A 154 -1.70 -5.80 -4.78
C ALA A 154 -1.82 -5.06 -6.13
N LEU A 155 -0.70 -4.65 -6.71
CA LEU A 155 -0.66 -3.99 -8.02
C LEU A 155 -1.32 -4.84 -9.11
N GLN A 156 -0.93 -6.12 -9.21
CA GLN A 156 -1.53 -6.99 -10.23
C GLN A 156 -3.03 -7.22 -9.98
N SER A 157 -3.48 -7.20 -8.72
CA SER A 157 -4.90 -7.34 -8.35
C SER A 157 -5.69 -6.05 -8.55
N TYR A 158 -5.03 -4.88 -8.56
CA TYR A 158 -5.64 -3.64 -9.02
C TYR A 158 -6.11 -3.81 -10.47
N ASN A 159 -5.23 -4.34 -11.32
CA ASN A 159 -5.52 -4.61 -12.74
C ASN A 159 -6.47 -5.81 -12.98
N PHE A 160 -6.29 -6.92 -12.28
CA PHE A 160 -7.06 -8.16 -12.51
C PHE A 160 -8.31 -8.33 -11.64
N GLY A 161 -8.52 -7.42 -10.69
CA GLY A 161 -9.49 -7.62 -9.63
C GLY A 161 -8.96 -8.49 -8.48
N ASN A 162 -9.58 -8.35 -7.31
CA ASN A 162 -9.23 -9.08 -6.09
C ASN A 162 -9.29 -10.62 -6.21
N GLY A 163 -10.02 -11.16 -7.18
CA GLY A 163 -10.06 -12.60 -7.46
C GLY A 163 -8.68 -13.20 -7.80
N PHE A 164 -7.73 -12.37 -8.24
CA PHE A 164 -6.34 -12.79 -8.44
C PHE A 164 -5.62 -13.13 -7.13
N ILE A 165 -5.93 -12.43 -6.04
CA ILE A 165 -5.37 -12.70 -4.70
C ILE A 165 -5.73 -14.13 -4.26
N ASP A 166 -7.00 -14.50 -4.38
CA ASP A 166 -7.48 -15.85 -4.05
C ASP A 166 -6.83 -16.93 -4.93
N TYR A 167 -6.62 -16.61 -6.20
CA TYR A 167 -5.92 -17.50 -7.11
C TYR A 167 -4.47 -17.72 -6.66
N VAL A 168 -3.73 -16.66 -6.33
CA VAL A 168 -2.33 -16.75 -5.89
C VAL A 168 -2.22 -17.49 -4.55
N LYS A 169 -3.11 -17.22 -3.59
CA LYS A 169 -3.18 -17.95 -2.31
C LYS A 169 -3.32 -19.46 -2.50
N LYS A 170 -4.06 -19.91 -3.51
CA LYS A 170 -4.22 -21.34 -3.85
C LYS A 170 -3.06 -21.93 -4.67
N ASN A 171 -2.16 -21.10 -5.19
CA ASN A 171 -1.12 -21.51 -6.15
C ASN A 171 0.30 -21.10 -5.73
N GLY A 172 0.58 -21.11 -4.42
CA GLY A 172 1.93 -20.88 -3.87
C GLY A 172 2.04 -19.68 -2.93
N GLY A 173 1.00 -18.85 -2.84
CA GLY A 173 0.87 -17.83 -1.80
C GLY A 173 1.59 -16.51 -2.05
N ALA A 174 2.38 -16.40 -3.12
CA ALA A 174 3.12 -15.17 -3.45
C ALA A 174 3.01 -14.84 -4.94
N TYR A 175 3.08 -13.55 -5.28
CA TYR A 175 3.07 -13.10 -6.66
C TYR A 175 4.20 -13.74 -7.48
N THR A 176 3.89 -14.17 -8.70
CA THR A 176 4.87 -14.38 -9.77
C THR A 176 4.27 -13.99 -11.11
N LYS A 177 5.09 -13.48 -12.04
CA LYS A 177 4.68 -13.19 -13.43
C LYS A 177 4.04 -14.41 -14.11
N LYS A 178 4.55 -15.61 -13.80
CA LYS A 178 3.98 -16.88 -14.27
C LYS A 178 2.55 -17.12 -13.79
N LEU A 179 2.21 -16.75 -12.56
CA LEU A 179 0.84 -16.83 -12.05
C LEU A 179 -0.05 -15.78 -12.70
N ALA A 180 0.45 -14.57 -12.95
CA ALA A 180 -0.28 -13.52 -13.66
C ALA A 180 -0.68 -13.98 -15.09
N ILE A 181 0.28 -14.51 -15.86
CA ILE A 181 0.02 -15.06 -17.20
C ILE A 181 -1.04 -16.18 -17.16
N ARG A 182 -0.90 -17.14 -16.23
CA ARG A 182 -1.85 -18.25 -16.10
C ARG A 182 -3.25 -17.80 -15.70
N TYR A 183 -3.34 -16.79 -14.84
CA TYR A 183 -4.63 -16.23 -14.46
C TYR A 183 -5.29 -15.53 -15.65
N SER A 184 -4.53 -14.72 -16.39
CA SER A 184 -5.00 -14.07 -17.62
C SER A 184 -5.52 -15.10 -18.63
N GLN A 185 -4.77 -16.18 -18.89
CA GLN A 185 -5.18 -17.29 -19.76
C GLN A 185 -6.50 -17.94 -19.30
N LYS A 186 -6.61 -18.21 -17.99
CA LYS A 186 -7.81 -18.81 -17.40
C LYS A 186 -9.02 -17.89 -17.57
N MET A 187 -8.87 -16.60 -17.26
CA MET A 187 -9.97 -15.63 -17.35
C MET A 187 -10.37 -15.38 -18.80
N PHE A 188 -9.41 -15.23 -19.70
CA PHE A 188 -9.68 -15.13 -21.14
C PHE A 188 -10.42 -16.36 -21.66
N THR A 189 -10.00 -17.57 -21.27
CA THR A 189 -10.71 -18.82 -21.66
C THR A 189 -12.17 -18.83 -21.18
N ASN A 190 -12.43 -18.33 -19.97
CA ASN A 190 -13.77 -18.29 -19.39
C ASN A 190 -14.68 -17.22 -20.03
N LEU A 191 -14.09 -16.16 -20.57
CA LEU A 191 -14.81 -14.94 -20.96
C LEU A 191 -14.72 -14.62 -22.45
N LYS A 192 -13.92 -15.35 -23.24
CA LYS A 192 -13.71 -15.11 -24.67
C LYS A 192 -15.02 -15.07 -25.49
N ASP A 193 -16.03 -15.83 -25.08
CA ASP A 193 -17.32 -15.90 -25.79
C ASP A 193 -18.23 -14.70 -25.46
N SER A 194 -17.84 -13.84 -24.51
CA SER A 194 -18.58 -12.62 -24.17
C SER A 194 -18.41 -11.51 -25.21
N GLY A 195 -17.38 -11.58 -26.05
CA GLY A 195 -17.04 -10.54 -27.03
C GLY A 195 -16.35 -9.30 -26.45
N HIS A 196 -16.08 -9.26 -25.14
CA HIS A 196 -15.50 -8.10 -24.46
C HIS A 196 -13.97 -8.08 -24.39
N TYR A 197 -13.28 -9.14 -24.83
CA TYR A 197 -11.84 -9.28 -24.61
C TYR A 197 -11.06 -9.44 -25.92
N THR A 198 -10.06 -8.57 -26.10
CA THR A 198 -9.12 -8.59 -27.21
C THR A 198 -7.70 -8.46 -26.69
N CYS A 199 -6.77 -9.17 -27.30
CA CYS A 199 -5.35 -9.06 -26.98
C CYS A 199 -4.82 -7.69 -27.43
N ARG A 200 -4.11 -7.00 -26.53
CA ARG A 200 -3.49 -5.69 -26.71
C ARG A 200 -2.14 -5.80 -27.43
N THR A 201 -1.43 -6.90 -27.23
CA THR A 201 -0.09 -7.12 -27.80
C THR A 201 0.03 -8.46 -28.54
N PRO A 202 1.01 -8.61 -29.45
CA PRO A 202 1.32 -9.91 -30.06
C PRO A 202 1.69 -10.99 -29.06
N GLU A 203 2.39 -10.64 -27.97
CA GLU A 203 2.78 -11.58 -26.91
C GLU A 203 1.55 -12.15 -26.21
N GLU A 204 0.58 -11.30 -25.86
CA GLU A 204 -0.70 -11.74 -25.28
C GLU A 204 -1.44 -12.71 -26.20
N ALA A 205 -1.46 -12.42 -27.49
CA ALA A 205 -2.11 -13.27 -28.49
C ALA A 205 -1.41 -14.63 -28.61
N GLU A 206 -0.07 -14.66 -28.63
CA GLU A 206 0.71 -15.91 -28.66
C GLU A 206 0.45 -16.77 -27.42
N LEU A 207 0.35 -16.14 -26.26
CA LEU A 207 0.12 -16.82 -24.98
C LEU A 207 -1.36 -17.14 -24.71
N ASN A 208 -2.31 -16.66 -25.54
CA ASN A 208 -3.74 -16.67 -25.24
C ASN A 208 -4.07 -16.04 -23.86
N ALA A 209 -3.36 -14.97 -23.50
CA ALA A 209 -3.42 -14.30 -22.21
C ALA A 209 -3.98 -12.87 -22.36
N CYS A 210 -5.25 -12.77 -22.78
CA CYS A 210 -5.85 -11.51 -23.24
C CYS A 210 -6.89 -10.95 -22.25
N TYR A 211 -6.74 -11.28 -20.98
CA TYR A 211 -7.51 -10.68 -19.88
C TYR A 211 -6.59 -9.82 -19.02
N GLY A 212 -6.92 -8.53 -18.91
CA GLY A 212 -6.09 -7.51 -18.25
C GLY A 212 -4.67 -7.43 -18.81
N ASP A 213 -3.73 -6.98 -17.99
CA ASP A 213 -2.31 -6.81 -18.30
C ASP A 213 -1.44 -7.66 -17.37
N PHE A 214 -0.89 -8.78 -17.85
CA PHE A 214 0.00 -9.61 -17.01
C PHE A 214 1.38 -8.99 -16.76
N ASN A 215 1.74 -7.90 -17.45
CA ASN A 215 2.98 -7.15 -17.27
C ASN A 215 2.80 -5.95 -16.33
N TYR A 216 1.59 -5.69 -15.84
CA TYR A 216 1.19 -4.48 -15.10
C TYR A 216 2.16 -4.07 -13.99
N VAL A 217 2.69 -5.01 -13.21
CA VAL A 217 3.68 -4.72 -12.16
C VAL A 217 4.94 -4.07 -12.74
N GLY A 218 5.51 -4.64 -13.81
CA GLY A 218 6.68 -4.08 -14.46
C GLY A 218 6.40 -2.75 -15.15
N GLU A 219 5.20 -2.61 -15.75
CA GLU A 219 4.78 -1.36 -16.40
C GLU A 219 4.64 -0.18 -15.44
N ILE A 220 4.37 -0.44 -14.15
CA ILE A 220 4.36 0.58 -13.09
C ILE A 220 5.78 0.83 -12.57
N LEU A 221 6.53 -0.24 -12.30
CA LEU A 221 7.86 -0.10 -11.67
C LEU A 221 8.89 0.61 -12.56
N LYS A 222 8.71 0.60 -13.90
CA LYS A 222 9.59 1.32 -14.84
C LYS A 222 9.68 2.83 -14.58
N TYR A 223 8.71 3.41 -13.86
CA TYR A 223 8.74 4.83 -13.49
C TYR A 223 9.69 5.14 -12.32
N PHE A 224 10.38 4.14 -11.79
CA PHE A 224 11.40 4.26 -10.72
C PHE A 224 12.80 3.80 -11.18
N GLU A 225 13.04 3.74 -12.48
CA GLU A 225 14.34 3.38 -13.09
C GLU A 225 15.35 4.55 -13.11
#